data_AF-A0A8H3YJG9-F1
#
_entry.id   AF-A0A8H3YJG9-F1
#
_cell.length_a   1.000
_cell.length_b   1.000
_cell.length_c   1.000
_cell.angle_alpha   90.00
_cell.angle_beta   90.00
_cell.angle_gamma   90.00
#
_symmetry.space_group_name_H-M   'P 1'
#
loop_
_entity.id
_entity.type
_entity.pdbx_description
1 polymer ?
#
loop_
_entity_poly.entity_id
_entity_poly.type
_entity_poly.pdbx_seq_one_letter_code
_entity_poly.pdbx_strand_id
1 'polypeptide(L)'
;MSIKSTTYPFCEALERDGDLVRVTQEIDPILDAAAITRIVYENDGPAALLENVKGAKNGLFHILGAPNRLRKNPKMRTFGDVVDLLSLPSPLIHQQDGGKYIHTNGMHVVQFPDGRWTNWSIARAMISDKRHLVGLVIESQHIWQIYQLWKKEGKKCKWAQCLGVPPAGIMAASMPIR
;
A
#
# COMPACT_ATOMS: atom_id res chain seq x y z
N MET A 1 18.48 17.44 11.88
CA MET A 1 18.05 17.31 10.46
C MET A 1 16.73 16.55 10.47
N SER A 2 15.59 17.23 10.26
CA SER A 2 14.26 16.59 10.35
C SER A 2 13.91 16.02 8.98
N ILE A 3 13.75 14.70 8.90
CA ILE A 3 13.23 14.01 7.72
C ILE A 3 11.73 14.37 7.64
N LYS A 4 11.36 15.31 6.77
CA LYS A 4 9.94 15.56 6.49
C LYS A 4 9.39 14.36 5.70
N SER A 5 8.50 13.60 6.35
CA SER A 5 7.77 12.48 5.74
C SER A 5 6.96 12.96 4.52
N THR A 6 6.96 12.16 3.45
CA THR A 6 6.19 12.41 2.21
C THR A 6 4.68 12.28 2.40
N THR A 7 4.22 11.74 3.55
CA THR A 7 2.80 11.57 3.87
C THR A 7 2.10 12.92 4.13
N TYR A 8 2.79 13.90 4.69
CA TYR A 8 2.19 15.20 5.03
C TYR A 8 1.85 16.04 3.79
N PRO A 9 2.75 16.20 2.79
CA PRO A 9 2.39 16.85 1.52
C PRO A 9 1.20 16.19 0.80
N PHE A 10 1.06 14.87 0.91
CA PHE A 10 -0.09 14.16 0.35
C PHE A 10 -1.39 14.46 1.10
N CYS A 11 -1.36 14.49 2.44
CA CYS A 11 -2.51 14.89 3.26
C CYS A 11 -2.93 16.34 2.96
N GLU A 12 -1.98 17.27 2.87
CA GLU A 12 -2.25 18.67 2.52
C GLU A 12 -2.93 18.81 1.14
N ALA A 13 -2.55 17.97 0.17
CA ALA A 13 -3.20 17.92 -1.14
C ALA A 13 -4.65 17.40 -1.04
N LEU A 14 -4.89 16.34 -0.27
CA LEU A 14 -6.25 15.82 -0.04
C LEU A 14 -7.13 16.85 0.69
N GLU A 15 -6.57 17.59 1.65
CA GLU A 15 -7.29 18.66 2.35
C GLU A 15 -7.69 19.81 1.43
N ARG A 16 -6.76 20.25 0.58
CA ARG A 16 -7.04 21.29 -0.43
C ARG A 16 -8.20 20.89 -1.34
N ASP A 17 -8.29 19.60 -1.64
CA ASP A 17 -9.30 19.03 -2.53
C ASP A 17 -10.63 18.69 -1.79
N GLY A 18 -10.70 18.93 -0.47
CA GLY A 18 -11.85 18.59 0.38
C GLY A 18 -12.08 17.08 0.52
N ASP A 19 -11.04 16.27 0.29
CA ASP A 19 -11.08 14.81 0.24
C ASP A 19 -10.37 14.16 1.44
N LEU A 20 -10.10 14.95 2.48
CA LEU A 20 -9.59 14.51 3.78
C LEU A 20 -10.45 15.07 4.91
N VAL A 21 -10.74 14.23 5.91
CA VAL A 21 -11.26 14.62 7.22
C VAL A 21 -10.20 14.27 8.27
N ARG A 22 -9.91 15.22 9.15
CA ARG A 22 -9.10 14.97 10.34
C ARG A 22 -9.99 14.51 11.48
N VAL A 23 -9.65 13.39 12.09
CA VAL A 23 -10.31 12.83 13.26
C VAL A 23 -9.39 13.04 14.45
N THR A 24 -9.70 14.09 15.22
CA THR A 24 -8.92 14.53 16.38
C THR A 24 -9.43 13.95 17.71
N GLN A 25 -10.63 13.36 17.69
CA GLN A 25 -11.17 12.60 18.82
C GLN A 25 -10.28 11.38 19.08
N GLU A 26 -10.17 10.96 20.34
CA GLU A 26 -9.40 9.76 20.68
C GLU A 26 -10.06 8.52 20.08
N ILE A 27 -9.25 7.69 19.42
CA ILE A 27 -9.70 6.52 18.64
C ILE A 27 -9.01 5.28 19.20
N ASP A 28 -9.76 4.21 19.47
CA ASP A 28 -9.12 2.93 19.81
C ASP A 28 -8.52 2.31 18.53
N PRO A 29 -7.21 1.99 18.49
CA PRO A 29 -6.64 1.32 17.33
C PRO A 29 -7.27 -0.07 17.11
N ILE A 30 -7.86 -0.66 18.15
CA ILE A 30 -8.58 -1.92 18.07
C ILE A 30 -10.01 -1.62 17.59
N LEU A 31 -10.30 -2.05 16.36
CA LEU A 31 -11.60 -1.97 15.67
C LEU A 31 -12.04 -0.57 15.22
N ASP A 32 -11.89 0.50 16.01
CA ASP A 32 -12.44 1.82 15.61
C ASP A 32 -11.76 2.38 14.37
N ALA A 33 -10.43 2.33 14.31
CA ALA A 33 -9.67 2.80 13.14
C ALA A 33 -10.08 2.05 11.85
N ALA A 34 -10.31 0.73 11.97
CA ALA A 34 -10.75 -0.11 10.86
C ALA A 34 -12.20 0.14 10.49
N ALA A 35 -13.09 0.32 11.48
CA ALA A 35 -14.50 0.61 11.28
C ALA A 35 -14.70 1.98 10.61
N ILE A 36 -13.97 3.01 11.03
CA ILE A 36 -14.00 4.34 10.41
C ILE A 36 -13.52 4.24 8.96
N THR A 37 -12.40 3.56 8.72
CA THR A 37 -11.89 3.32 7.36
C THR A 37 -12.93 2.57 6.50
N ARG A 38 -13.63 1.59 7.08
CA ARG A 38 -14.67 0.82 6.40
C ARG A 38 -15.88 1.67 6.05
N ILE A 39 -16.38 2.46 7.01
CA ILE A 39 -17.49 3.41 6.83
C ILE A 39 -17.16 4.42 5.72
N VAL A 40 -15.92 4.90 5.66
CA VAL A 40 -15.44 5.79 4.60
C VAL A 40 -15.54 5.13 3.22
N TYR A 41 -15.16 3.85 3.11
CA TYR A 41 -15.33 3.09 1.87
C TYR A 41 -16.79 2.82 1.51
N GLU A 42 -17.63 2.50 2.50
CA GLU A 42 -19.04 2.12 2.28
C GLU A 42 -19.94 3.32 1.94
N ASN A 43 -19.68 4.47 2.56
CA ASN A 43 -20.50 5.68 2.40
C ASN A 43 -19.93 6.68 1.42
N ASP A 44 -18.86 6.33 0.71
CA ASP A 44 -18.23 7.26 -0.21
C ASP A 44 -17.83 8.58 0.51
N GLY A 45 -17.16 8.46 1.66
CA GLY A 45 -16.69 9.56 2.51
C GLY A 45 -15.24 10.03 2.24
N PRO A 46 -14.83 11.23 2.63
CA PRO A 46 -13.43 11.68 2.50
C PRO A 46 -12.46 10.75 3.26
N ALA A 47 -11.19 10.69 2.84
CA ALA A 47 -10.17 9.92 3.55
C ALA A 47 -10.05 10.41 5.01
N ALA A 48 -9.81 9.50 5.95
CA ALA A 48 -9.80 9.83 7.38
C ALA A 48 -8.36 9.84 7.90
N LEU A 49 -7.85 11.01 8.31
CA LEU A 49 -6.60 11.11 9.06
C LEU A 49 -6.91 11.03 10.55
N LEU A 50 -6.62 9.89 11.18
CA LEU A 50 -6.81 9.64 12.61
C LEU A 50 -5.55 10.12 13.34
N GLU A 51 -5.67 11.24 14.04
CA GLU A 51 -4.52 11.92 14.64
C GLU A 51 -4.32 11.58 16.11
N ASN A 52 -5.39 11.16 16.79
CA ASN A 52 -5.38 10.89 18.22
C ASN A 52 -5.72 9.42 18.47
N VAL A 53 -4.74 8.54 18.23
CA VAL A 53 -4.90 7.10 18.46
C VAL A 53 -4.57 6.79 19.92
N LYS A 54 -5.47 6.12 20.63
CA LYS A 54 -5.29 5.74 22.04
C LYS A 54 -3.98 4.97 22.24
N GLY A 55 -3.17 5.44 23.19
CA GLY A 55 -1.84 4.88 23.46
C GLY A 55 -0.70 5.49 22.63
N ALA A 56 -1.00 6.33 21.64
CA ALA A 56 -0.01 7.19 20.99
C ALA A 56 0.61 8.15 22.01
N LYS A 57 1.92 8.36 21.94
CA LYS A 57 2.65 9.33 22.77
C LYS A 57 3.34 10.35 21.88
N ASN A 58 3.23 11.63 22.24
CA ASN A 58 3.94 12.73 21.57
C ASN A 58 3.65 12.88 20.07
N GLY A 59 2.41 12.59 19.62
CA GLY A 59 2.05 12.68 18.19
C GLY A 59 2.71 11.64 17.30
N LEU A 60 3.34 10.61 17.88
CA LEU A 60 3.75 9.41 17.14
C LEU A 60 2.50 8.54 16.94
N PHE A 61 2.29 8.09 15.69
CA PHE A 61 1.17 7.25 15.23
C PHE A 61 -0.11 8.00 14.81
N HIS A 62 -0.09 8.54 13.59
CA HIS A 62 -1.31 8.87 12.84
C HIS A 62 -1.66 7.73 11.89
N ILE A 63 -2.96 7.49 11.68
CA ILE A 63 -3.44 6.51 10.72
C ILE A 63 -4.15 7.27 9.59
N LEU A 64 -3.68 7.09 8.36
CA LEU A 64 -4.40 7.57 7.19
C LEU A 64 -5.28 6.43 6.64
N GLY A 65 -6.57 6.49 6.94
CA GLY A 65 -7.60 5.56 6.51
C GLY A 65 -8.18 5.92 5.14
N ALA A 66 -8.31 4.92 4.29
CA ALA A 66 -8.85 5.03 2.93
C ALA A 66 -8.22 6.13 2.03
N PRO A 67 -6.87 6.31 2.02
CA PRO A 67 -6.21 7.33 1.18
C PRO A 67 -6.44 7.13 -0.32
N ASN A 68 -6.83 5.91 -0.70
CA ASN A 68 -7.04 5.50 -2.09
C ASN A 68 -8.54 5.42 -2.46
N ARG A 69 -9.41 6.14 -1.75
CA ARG A 69 -10.84 6.19 -2.11
C ARG A 69 -11.08 7.09 -3.34
N LEU A 70 -12.06 6.71 -4.17
CA LEU A 70 -12.52 7.44 -5.35
C LEU A 70 -13.04 8.84 -4.98
N ARG A 71 -12.42 9.88 -5.54
CA ARG A 71 -12.88 11.27 -5.40
C ARG A 71 -14.34 11.43 -5.83
N LYS A 72 -15.07 12.31 -5.13
CA LYS A 72 -16.49 12.64 -5.39
C LYS A 72 -16.73 13.19 -6.80
N ASN A 73 -15.76 13.94 -7.36
CA ASN A 73 -15.80 14.41 -8.74
C ASN A 73 -15.13 13.38 -9.68
N PRO A 74 -15.88 12.76 -10.62
CA PRO A 74 -15.34 11.78 -11.57
C PRO A 74 -14.18 12.32 -12.43
N LYS A 75 -14.15 13.62 -12.74
CA LYS A 75 -13.05 14.26 -13.48
C LYS A 75 -11.78 14.46 -12.64
N MET A 76 -11.88 14.37 -11.31
CA MET A 76 -10.75 14.42 -10.38
C MET A 76 -10.35 13.04 -9.87
N ARG A 77 -10.97 11.96 -10.37
CA ARG A 77 -10.55 10.58 -10.08
C ARG A 77 -9.25 10.28 -10.83
N THR A 78 -8.13 10.81 -10.35
CA THR A 78 -6.82 10.69 -10.98
C THR A 78 -5.98 9.60 -10.30
N PHE A 79 -6.54 8.41 -10.04
CA PHE A 79 -5.73 7.25 -9.59
C PHE A 79 -4.67 6.85 -10.63
N GLY A 80 -4.88 7.27 -11.88
CA GLY A 80 -3.82 7.45 -12.83
C GLY A 80 -2.93 8.63 -12.41
N ASP A 81 -3.27 9.84 -12.82
CA ASP A 81 -2.31 10.91 -13.12
C ASP A 81 -1.46 11.45 -11.96
N VAL A 82 -1.76 11.11 -10.69
CA VAL A 82 -0.93 11.51 -9.55
C VAL A 82 0.12 10.48 -9.12
N VAL A 83 0.05 9.23 -9.61
CA VAL A 83 1.07 8.22 -9.29
C VAL A 83 2.31 8.45 -10.15
N ASP A 84 3.36 8.98 -9.53
CA ASP A 84 4.70 9.07 -10.11
C ASP A 84 5.73 8.36 -9.22
N LEU A 85 5.97 7.09 -9.52
CA LEU A 85 6.97 6.28 -8.81
C LEU A 85 8.38 6.85 -8.96
N LEU A 86 8.70 7.54 -10.06
CA LEU A 86 10.03 8.12 -10.28
C LEU A 86 10.33 9.28 -9.33
N SER A 87 9.29 9.92 -8.79
CA SER A 87 9.40 10.98 -7.79
C SER A 87 9.76 10.48 -6.39
N LEU A 88 9.57 9.18 -6.13
CA LEU A 88 9.87 8.59 -4.83
C LEU A 88 11.39 8.51 -4.61
N PRO A 89 11.88 8.71 -3.37
CA PRO A 89 13.29 8.58 -3.03
C PRO A 89 13.71 7.11 -2.92
N SER A 90 13.31 6.26 -3.87
CA SER A 90 13.68 4.85 -3.89
C SER A 90 15.18 4.70 -4.17
N PRO A 91 15.87 3.83 -3.42
CA PRO A 91 17.32 3.70 -3.53
C PRO A 91 17.72 2.96 -4.80
N LEU A 92 18.83 3.41 -5.39
CA LEU A 92 19.70 2.54 -6.17
C LEU A 92 20.62 1.85 -5.15
N ILE A 93 20.48 0.55 -4.96
CA ILE A 93 21.09 -0.15 -3.80
C ILE A 93 22.55 -0.48 -4.08
N HIS A 94 22.85 -0.92 -5.30
CA HIS A 94 24.20 -1.19 -5.77
C HIS A 94 24.52 -0.36 -7.02
N GLN A 95 25.80 -0.05 -7.22
CA GLN A 95 26.27 0.79 -8.32
C GLN A 95 25.86 0.28 -9.72
N GLN A 96 25.71 -1.03 -9.87
CA GLN A 96 25.38 -1.70 -11.14
C GLN A 96 23.93 -2.23 -11.18
N ASP A 97 23.06 -1.83 -10.25
CA ASP A 97 21.65 -2.21 -10.28
C ASP A 97 20.96 -1.63 -11.54
N GLY A 98 20.12 -2.44 -12.18
CA GLY A 98 19.36 -2.03 -13.37
C GLY A 98 18.21 -1.03 -13.12
N GLY A 99 17.98 -0.64 -11.87
CA GLY A 99 16.90 0.28 -11.49
C GLY A 99 16.81 0.51 -9.98
N LYS A 100 15.94 1.45 -9.57
CA LYS A 100 15.69 1.77 -8.16
C LYS A 100 14.80 0.71 -7.52
N TYR A 101 15.34 -0.04 -6.56
CA TYR A 101 14.62 -1.11 -5.86
C TYR A 101 13.77 -0.53 -4.73
N ILE A 102 12.51 -0.23 -5.03
CA ILE A 102 11.52 0.19 -4.05
C ILE A 102 11.09 -0.95 -3.12
N HIS A 103 11.23 -2.21 -3.57
CA HIS A 103 10.78 -3.38 -2.83
C HIS A 103 11.92 -4.37 -2.59
N THR A 104 12.43 -4.37 -1.36
CA THR A 104 13.43 -5.34 -0.88
C THR A 104 13.00 -6.08 0.37
N ASN A 105 12.14 -5.47 1.20
CA ASN A 105 11.62 -6.05 2.44
C ASN A 105 10.12 -5.72 2.62
N GLY A 106 9.40 -5.64 1.51
CA GLY A 106 7.95 -5.48 1.49
C GLY A 106 7.24 -6.81 1.38
N MET A 107 5.92 -6.76 1.37
CA MET A 107 5.06 -7.93 1.22
C MET A 107 4.23 -7.80 -0.04
N HIS A 108 4.42 -8.72 -0.99
CA HIS A 108 3.48 -8.92 -2.08
C HIS A 108 2.29 -9.72 -1.58
N VAL A 109 1.09 -9.24 -1.91
CA VAL A 109 -0.17 -9.90 -1.60
C VAL A 109 -0.84 -10.25 -2.92
N VAL A 110 -1.01 -11.55 -3.15
CA VAL A 110 -1.74 -12.10 -4.30
C VAL A 110 -2.70 -13.17 -3.81
N GLN A 111 -3.85 -13.28 -4.45
CA GLN A 111 -4.90 -14.22 -4.07
C GLN A 111 -5.18 -15.18 -5.22
N PHE A 112 -5.59 -16.40 -4.92
CA PHE A 112 -6.15 -17.31 -5.91
C PHE A 112 -7.33 -16.65 -6.65
N PRO A 113 -7.57 -16.98 -7.93
CA PRO A 113 -8.73 -16.45 -8.66
C PRO A 113 -10.08 -16.74 -7.99
N ASP A 114 -10.19 -17.88 -7.32
CA ASP A 114 -11.38 -18.32 -6.57
C ASP A 114 -11.47 -17.77 -5.13
N GLY A 115 -10.47 -17.01 -4.70
CA GLY A 115 -10.43 -16.37 -3.38
C GLY A 115 -10.01 -17.27 -2.21
N ARG A 116 -9.85 -18.59 -2.40
CA ARG A 116 -9.65 -19.54 -1.28
C ARG A 116 -8.31 -19.41 -0.57
N TRP A 117 -7.30 -18.86 -1.23
CA TRP A 117 -5.99 -18.66 -0.62
C TRP A 117 -5.40 -17.30 -0.99
N THR A 118 -4.89 -16.59 0.02
CA THR A 118 -4.11 -15.36 -0.12
C THR A 118 -2.68 -15.64 0.32
N ASN A 119 -1.73 -15.43 -0.58
CA ASN A 119 -0.31 -15.60 -0.31
C ASN A 119 0.35 -14.26 -0.02
N TRP A 120 1.19 -14.25 1.01
CA TRP A 120 2.07 -13.15 1.38
C TRP A 120 3.51 -13.59 1.18
N SER A 121 4.27 -12.85 0.37
CA SER A 121 5.66 -13.22 0.10
C SER A 121 6.55 -12.03 -0.19
N ILE A 122 7.84 -12.17 0.07
CA ILE A 122 8.85 -11.20 -0.35
C ILE A 122 9.42 -11.61 -1.71
N ALA A 123 9.36 -10.71 -2.68
CA ALA A 123 10.11 -10.83 -3.93
C ALA A 123 10.59 -9.44 -4.34
N ARG A 124 11.81 -9.34 -4.89
CA ARG A 124 12.37 -8.03 -5.24
C ARG A 124 11.61 -7.39 -6.39
N ALA A 125 11.36 -6.08 -6.32
CA ALA A 125 10.83 -5.29 -7.42
C ALA A 125 11.47 -3.90 -7.48
N MET A 126 11.74 -3.46 -8.70
CA MET A 126 12.28 -2.15 -9.03
C MET A 126 11.29 -1.32 -9.84
N ILE A 127 11.44 0.00 -9.78
CA ILE A 127 10.64 0.93 -10.57
C ILE A 127 11.04 0.81 -12.04
N SER A 128 10.05 0.53 -12.90
CA SER A 128 10.23 0.49 -14.35
C SER A 128 9.89 1.83 -14.99
N ASP A 129 8.78 2.45 -14.56
CA ASP A 129 8.35 3.78 -14.99
C ASP A 129 7.47 4.43 -13.91
N LYS A 130 6.82 5.55 -14.22
CA LYS A 130 5.96 6.30 -13.29
C LYS A 130 4.86 5.46 -12.64
N ARG A 131 4.46 4.33 -13.24
CA ARG A 131 3.26 3.54 -12.88
C ARG A 131 3.53 2.06 -12.73
N HIS A 132 4.66 1.56 -13.20
CA HIS A 132 4.94 0.15 -13.25
C HIS A 132 6.18 -0.23 -12.45
N LEU A 133 6.08 -1.40 -11.82
CA LEU A 133 7.20 -2.10 -11.23
C LEU A 133 7.54 -3.33 -12.07
N VAL A 134 8.79 -3.72 -12.06
CA VAL A 134 9.26 -5.01 -12.59
C VAL A 134 10.00 -5.75 -11.47
N GLY A 135 9.74 -7.04 -11.34
CA GLY A 135 10.26 -7.84 -10.23
C GLY A 135 10.36 -9.31 -10.57
N LEU A 136 10.89 -10.08 -9.62
CA LEU A 136 11.02 -11.53 -9.77
C LEU A 136 9.68 -12.22 -9.48
N VAL A 137 9.22 -13.00 -10.46
CA VAL A 137 8.09 -13.93 -10.34
C VAL A 137 8.57 -15.24 -10.97
N ILE A 138 9.07 -16.17 -10.16
CA ILE A 138 9.80 -17.38 -10.61
C ILE A 138 9.09 -18.68 -10.22
N GLU A 139 9.27 -19.73 -11.03
CA GLU A 139 8.47 -20.97 -11.06
C GLU A 139 8.22 -21.65 -9.71
N SER A 140 9.20 -21.67 -8.81
CA SER A 140 9.07 -22.34 -7.51
C SER A 140 8.32 -21.53 -6.45
N GLN A 141 8.10 -20.23 -6.66
CA GLN A 141 7.49 -19.35 -5.65
C GLN A 141 5.96 -19.32 -5.76
N HIS A 142 5.27 -19.22 -4.63
CA HIS A 142 3.81 -19.12 -4.60
C HIS A 142 3.26 -17.92 -5.39
N ILE A 143 3.97 -16.79 -5.41
CA ILE A 143 3.57 -15.63 -6.22
C ILE A 143 3.51 -15.98 -7.72
N TRP A 144 4.43 -16.82 -8.21
CA TRP A 144 4.38 -17.32 -9.59
C TRP A 144 3.26 -18.32 -9.78
N GLN A 145 3.12 -19.29 -8.86
CA GLN A 145 2.06 -20.30 -8.97
C GLN A 145 0.68 -19.64 -9.07
N ILE A 146 0.42 -18.64 -8.23
CA ILE A 146 -0.82 -17.86 -8.23
C ILE A 146 -0.96 -17.06 -9.53
N TYR A 147 0.10 -16.38 -9.96
CA TYR A 147 0.10 -15.67 -11.23
C TYR A 147 -0.26 -16.58 -12.42
N GLN A 148 0.24 -17.81 -12.43
CA GLN A 148 -0.08 -18.79 -13.48
C GLN A 148 -1.54 -19.22 -13.48
N LEU A 149 -2.20 -19.29 -12.30
CA LEU A 149 -3.64 -19.54 -12.21
C LEU A 149 -4.44 -18.40 -12.87
N TRP A 150 -4.11 -17.14 -12.57
CA TRP A 150 -4.74 -15.98 -13.21
C TRP A 150 -4.48 -15.95 -14.72
N LYS A 151 -3.25 -16.26 -15.14
CA LYS A 151 -2.86 -16.36 -16.55
C LYS A 151 -3.69 -17.42 -17.28
N LYS A 152 -3.94 -18.58 -16.66
CA LYS A 152 -4.79 -19.64 -17.22
C LYS A 152 -6.24 -19.20 -17.40
N GLU A 153 -6.76 -18.35 -16.52
CA GLU A 153 -8.08 -17.74 -16.68
C GLU A 153 -8.14 -16.59 -17.70
N GLY A 154 -6.99 -16.18 -18.26
CA GLY A 154 -6.92 -15.02 -19.15
C GLY A 154 -7.23 -13.68 -18.45
N LYS A 155 -7.13 -13.62 -17.11
CA LYS A 155 -7.43 -12.44 -16.31
C LYS A 155 -6.16 -11.83 -15.71
N LYS A 156 -6.21 -10.52 -15.44
CA LYS A 156 -5.15 -9.83 -14.72
C LYS A 156 -5.09 -10.32 -13.27
N CYS A 157 -3.90 -10.71 -12.82
CA CYS A 157 -3.66 -11.07 -11.43
C CYS A 157 -3.91 -9.86 -10.52
N LYS A 158 -4.81 -10.00 -9.55
CA LYS A 158 -5.02 -8.99 -8.51
C LYS A 158 -3.82 -9.00 -7.56
N TRP A 159 -3.24 -7.84 -7.34
CA TRP A 159 -1.97 -7.70 -6.64
C TRP A 159 -1.96 -6.44 -5.78
N ALA A 160 -1.35 -6.55 -4.60
CA ALA A 160 -0.98 -5.42 -3.78
C ALA A 160 0.48 -5.54 -3.31
N GLN A 161 1.10 -4.38 -3.07
CA GLN A 161 2.40 -4.26 -2.43
C GLN A 161 2.23 -3.48 -1.12
N CYS A 162 2.67 -4.08 -0.02
CA CYS A 162 2.63 -3.45 1.29
C CYS A 162 4.06 -3.22 1.80
N LEU A 163 4.37 -1.99 2.19
CA LEU A 163 5.64 -1.62 2.83
C LEU A 163 5.36 -1.33 4.32
N GLY A 164 6.26 -1.73 5.22
CA GLY A 164 6.10 -1.50 6.67
C GLY A 164 5.03 -2.36 7.34
N VAL A 165 4.87 -3.61 6.91
CA VAL A 165 3.92 -4.57 7.50
C VAL A 165 4.38 -5.04 8.91
N PRO A 166 3.50 -5.64 9.74
CA PRO A 166 3.89 -6.14 11.06
C PRO A 166 5.10 -7.09 10.99
N PRO A 167 6.04 -7.04 11.96
CA PRO A 167 7.24 -7.88 11.94
C PRO A 167 6.95 -9.38 11.80
N ALA A 168 5.94 -9.90 12.49
CA ALA A 168 5.55 -11.31 12.35
C ALA A 168 5.07 -11.64 10.92
N GLY A 169 4.38 -10.70 10.27
CA GLY A 169 3.89 -10.86 8.89
C GLY A 169 5.04 -10.91 7.88
N ILE A 170 6.03 -10.04 7.99
CA ILE A 170 7.19 -10.07 7.08
C ILE A 170 8.07 -11.30 7.30
N MET A 171 8.21 -11.75 8.55
CA MET A 171 8.89 -13.01 8.86
C MET A 171 8.19 -14.19 8.19
N ALA A 172 6.86 -14.32 8.33
CA ALA A 172 6.09 -15.35 7.66
C ALA A 172 6.18 -15.25 6.12
N ALA A 173 6.16 -14.04 5.56
CA ALA A 173 6.30 -13.82 4.11
C ALA A 173 7.67 -14.24 3.55
N SER A 174 8.69 -14.35 4.40
CA SER A 174 10.01 -14.86 4.04
C SER A 174 10.14 -16.39 4.18
N MET A 175 9.15 -17.05 4.78
CA MET A 175 9.19 -18.48 5.08
C MET A 175 8.49 -19.31 3.98
N PRO A 176 9.10 -20.40 3.50
CA PRO A 176 8.46 -21.32 2.56
C PRO A 176 7.50 -22.26 3.31
N ILE A 177 6.40 -21.70 3.83
CA ILE A 177 5.32 -22.48 4.44
C ILE A 177 4.71 -23.40 3.37
N ARG A 178 4.39 -24.63 3.74
CA ARG A 178 3.81 -25.64 2.84
C ARG A 178 2.32 -25.81 3.09
#